data_AF-A0A9N8IYM9-F1
#
_entry.id   AF-A0A9N8IYM9-F1
#
_cell.length_a   1.000
_cell.length_b   1.000
_cell.length_c   1.000
_cell.angle_alpha   90.00
_cell.angle_beta   90.00
_cell.angle_gamma   90.00
#
_symmetry.space_group_name_H-M   'P 1'
#
loop_
_entity.id
_entity.type
_entity.pdbx_description
1 polymer ?
#
loop_
_entity_poly.entity_id
_entity_poly.type
_entity_poly.pdbx_seq_one_letter_code
_entity_poly.pdbx_strand_id
1 'polypeptide(L)'
;MSKYKKYTEEEKQDAVRRICDDIASGSPLTVTLQTYGVVSPSTFTMWLKKNPEYNDMYKEAQKHRENFLFDEMMRIAFSDSPKEIKKYRGGELVETIVKDSVDDRRLKINTLKWMLGKMNPAKYGEKVIVDDTTTSPITSIKFIDINAADDSTA
;
A
#
# COMPACT_ATOMS: atom_id res chain seq x y z
N MET A 1 19.02 16.70 19.51
CA MET A 1 19.82 15.52 19.12
C MET A 1 19.44 14.37 20.04
N SER A 2 18.61 13.45 19.58
CA SER A 2 18.12 12.34 20.42
C SER A 2 19.27 11.39 20.75
N LYS A 3 19.52 11.15 22.04
CA LYS A 3 20.50 10.19 22.53
C LYS A 3 20.17 8.80 21.94
N TYR A 4 21.17 8.10 21.42
CA TYR A 4 21.01 6.71 21.00
C TYR A 4 20.42 5.88 22.14
N LYS A 5 19.14 5.49 22.02
CA LYS A 5 18.50 4.58 22.97
C LYS A 5 19.15 3.21 22.80
N LYS A 6 19.80 2.72 23.86
CA LYS A 6 20.23 1.33 23.95
C LYS A 6 19.02 0.49 24.34
N TYR A 7 18.77 -0.58 23.59
CA TYR A 7 17.68 -1.51 23.86
C TYR A 7 18.25 -2.78 24.48
N THR A 8 17.60 -3.30 25.53
CA THR A 8 17.82 -4.66 26.01
C THR A 8 17.30 -5.68 24.99
N GLU A 9 17.68 -6.96 25.11
CA GLU A 9 17.14 -7.99 24.21
C GLU A 9 15.64 -8.19 24.38
N GLU A 10 15.13 -8.12 25.62
CA GLU A 10 13.69 -8.20 25.92
C GLU A 10 12.92 -7.03 25.29
N GLU A 11 13.44 -5.81 25.37
CA GLU A 11 12.81 -4.64 24.73
C GLU A 11 12.81 -4.75 23.20
N LYS A 12 13.87 -5.32 22.61
CA LYS A 12 13.91 -5.57 21.15
C LYS A 12 12.88 -6.60 20.75
N GLN A 13 12.79 -7.71 21.47
CA GLN A 13 11.85 -8.79 21.17
C GLN A 13 10.40 -8.29 21.25
N ASP A 14 10.05 -7.56 22.30
CA ASP A 14 8.73 -6.95 22.49
C ASP A 14 8.42 -5.94 21.38
N ALA A 15 9.38 -5.06 21.03
CA ALA A 15 9.22 -4.13 19.93
C ALA A 15 9.02 -4.84 18.58
N VAL A 16 9.85 -5.85 18.27
CA VAL A 16 9.75 -6.63 17.02
C VAL A 16 8.39 -7.29 16.92
N ARG A 17 7.91 -7.92 18.01
CA ARG A 17 6.61 -8.56 18.05
C ARG A 17 5.48 -7.58 17.71
N ARG A 18 5.40 -6.45 18.43
CA ARG A 18 4.35 -5.45 18.20
C ARG A 18 4.44 -4.81 16.80
N ILE A 19 5.66 -4.59 16.31
CA ILE A 19 5.86 -4.12 14.94
C ILE A 19 5.30 -5.13 13.93
N CYS A 20 5.58 -6.42 14.12
CA CYS A 20 5.09 -7.47 13.23
C CYS A 20 3.55 -7.56 13.25
N ASP A 21 2.93 -7.45 14.42
CA ASP A 21 1.47 -7.47 14.58
C ASP A 21 0.78 -6.31 13.82
N ASP A 22 1.33 -5.10 13.94
CA ASP A 22 0.81 -3.92 13.24
C ASP A 22 1.04 -4.00 11.72
N ILE A 23 2.20 -4.52 11.30
CA ILE A 23 2.54 -4.72 9.88
C ILE A 23 1.62 -5.75 9.25
N ALA A 24 1.36 -6.87 9.94
CA ALA A 24 0.40 -7.89 9.51
C ALA A 24 -1.00 -7.30 9.30
N SER A 25 -1.35 -6.27 10.09
CA SER A 25 -2.61 -5.54 10.01
C SER A 25 -2.57 -4.35 9.03
N GLY A 26 -1.60 -4.30 8.12
CA GLY A 26 -1.55 -3.31 7.04
C GLY A 26 -0.77 -2.02 7.34
N SER A 27 -0.32 -1.80 8.58
CA SER A 27 0.30 -0.53 8.98
C SER A 27 1.59 -0.21 8.22
N PRO A 28 1.86 1.06 7.86
CA PRO A 28 3.13 1.45 7.28
C PRO A 28 4.29 1.27 8.27
N LEU A 29 5.40 0.65 7.83
CA LEU A 29 6.56 0.39 8.68
C LEU A 29 7.09 1.67 9.34
N THR A 30 7.15 2.78 8.61
CA THR A 30 7.63 4.06 9.15
C THR A 30 6.79 4.57 10.30
N VAL A 31 5.47 4.42 10.23
CA VAL A 31 4.53 4.80 11.29
C VAL A 31 4.69 3.86 12.48
N THR A 32 4.66 2.55 12.24
CA THR A 32 4.80 1.54 13.29
C THR A 32 6.12 1.68 14.07
N LEU A 33 7.23 1.94 13.38
CA LEU A 33 8.53 2.16 14.02
C LEU A 33 8.52 3.39 14.95
N GLN A 34 7.88 4.48 14.53
CA GLN A 34 7.73 5.68 15.35
C GLN A 34 6.88 5.40 16.60
N THR A 35 5.77 4.66 16.47
CA THR A 35 4.88 4.30 17.58
C THR A 35 5.62 3.59 18.72
N TYR A 36 6.53 2.67 18.40
CA TYR A 36 7.29 1.92 19.41
C TYR A 36 8.64 2.55 19.78
N GLY A 37 8.89 3.79 19.34
CA GLY A 37 10.13 4.51 19.63
C GLY A 37 11.37 3.94 18.93
N VAL A 38 11.21 2.99 18.01
CA VAL A 38 12.30 2.44 17.19
C VAL A 38 12.61 3.44 16.09
N VAL A 39 13.72 4.16 16.28
CA VAL A 39 13.96 5.45 15.60
C VAL A 39 14.29 5.36 14.12
N SER A 40 14.66 4.20 13.55
CA SER A 40 14.97 4.14 12.11
C SER A 40 14.75 2.77 11.44
N PRO A 41 14.31 2.75 10.16
CA PRO A 41 14.24 1.53 9.36
C PRO A 41 15.57 0.76 9.28
N SER A 42 16.70 1.48 9.28
CA SER A 42 18.03 0.88 9.25
C SER A 42 18.33 0.07 10.53
N THR A 43 17.94 0.60 11.69
CA THR A 43 18.11 -0.11 12.98
C THR A 43 17.26 -1.37 13.01
N PHE A 44 15.99 -1.27 12.61
CA PHE A 44 15.10 -2.43 12.55
C PHE A 44 15.63 -3.50 11.58
N THR A 45 16.07 -3.10 10.38
CA THR A 45 16.68 -4.01 9.41
C THR A 45 17.95 -4.67 9.97
N MET A 46 18.76 -3.95 10.74
CA MET A 46 19.92 -4.53 11.44
C MET A 46 19.49 -5.59 12.46
N TRP A 47 18.40 -5.38 13.22
CA TRP A 47 17.88 -6.39 14.15
C TRP A 47 17.42 -7.65 13.42
N LEU A 48 16.68 -7.50 12.31
CA LEU A 48 16.24 -8.61 11.46
C LEU A 48 17.41 -9.40 10.84
N LYS A 49 18.55 -8.75 10.57
CA LYS A 49 19.74 -9.42 10.04
C LYS A 49 20.52 -10.19 11.11
N LYS A 50 20.52 -9.69 12.35
CA LYS A 50 21.28 -10.27 13.46
C LYS A 50 20.56 -11.42 14.15
N ASN A 51 19.23 -11.43 14.12
CA ASN A 51 18.42 -12.49 14.71
C ASN A 51 17.50 -13.12 13.64
N PRO A 52 17.76 -14.38 13.23
CA PRO A 52 16.92 -15.12 12.29
C PRO A 52 15.44 -15.24 12.73
N GLU A 53 15.16 -15.38 14.02
CA GLU A 53 13.78 -15.49 14.51
C GLU A 53 12.99 -14.21 14.26
N TYR A 54 13.61 -13.04 14.46
CA TYR A 54 12.98 -11.75 14.14
C TYR A 54 12.72 -11.63 12.64
N ASN A 55 13.64 -12.14 11.81
CA ASN A 55 13.48 -12.16 10.37
C ASN A 55 12.27 -12.99 9.95
N ASP A 56 12.12 -14.18 10.54
CA ASP A 56 11.04 -15.10 10.21
C ASP A 56 9.68 -14.57 10.68
N MET A 57 9.60 -14.00 11.88
CA MET A 57 8.42 -13.27 12.35
C MET A 57 8.03 -12.14 11.39
N TYR A 58 9.00 -11.36 10.91
CA TYR A 58 8.72 -10.26 9.99
C TYR A 58 8.29 -10.76 8.60
N LYS A 59 8.86 -11.85 8.10
CA LYS A 59 8.41 -12.49 6.85
C LYS A 59 6.98 -13.01 6.97
N GLU A 60 6.63 -13.63 8.09
CA GLU A 60 5.28 -14.11 8.35
C GLU A 60 4.30 -12.93 8.44
N ALA A 61 4.65 -11.86 9.13
CA ALA A 61 3.87 -10.63 9.15
C ALA A 61 3.63 -10.04 7.74
N GLN A 62 4.63 -10.07 6.86
CA GLN A 62 4.45 -9.63 5.47
C GLN A 62 3.46 -10.51 4.70
N LYS A 63 3.48 -11.84 4.90
CA LYS A 63 2.49 -12.75 4.30
C LYS A 63 1.07 -12.45 4.79
N HIS A 64 0.90 -12.17 6.08
CA HIS A 64 -0.40 -11.77 6.62
C HIS A 64 -0.85 -10.42 6.08
N ARG A 65 0.09 -9.47 5.97
CA ARG A 65 -0.16 -8.15 5.38
C ARG A 65 -0.68 -8.25 3.96
N GLU A 66 -0.15 -9.16 3.15
CA GLU A 66 -0.67 -9.38 1.79
C GLU A 66 -2.15 -9.74 1.79
N ASN A 67 -2.57 -10.66 2.65
CA ASN A 67 -3.97 -11.08 2.74
C ASN A 67 -4.83 -9.94 3.29
N PHE A 68 -4.36 -9.24 4.32
CA PHE A 68 -5.06 -8.09 4.89
C PHE A 68 -5.28 -6.98 3.84
N LEU A 69 -4.24 -6.60 3.11
CA LEU A 69 -4.33 -5.55 2.08
C LEU A 69 -5.22 -5.96 0.91
N PHE A 70 -5.28 -7.25 0.59
CA PHE A 70 -6.20 -7.77 -0.41
C PHE A 70 -7.66 -7.63 0.05
N ASP A 71 -7.97 -8.04 1.27
CA ASP A 71 -9.33 -7.88 1.84
C ASP A 71 -9.71 -6.40 1.98
N GLU A 72 -8.74 -5.57 2.36
CA GLU A 72 -8.94 -4.13 2.50
C GLU A 72 -9.24 -3.46 1.15
N MET A 73 -8.64 -3.94 0.07
CA MET A 73 -8.96 -3.50 -1.28
C MET A 73 -10.42 -3.79 -1.63
N MET A 74 -10.94 -4.96 -1.26
CA MET A 74 -12.36 -5.30 -1.46
C MET A 74 -13.25 -4.38 -0.62
N ARG A 75 -12.93 -4.18 0.66
CA ARG A 75 -13.69 -3.27 1.54
C ARG A 75 -13.78 -1.87 0.94
N ILE A 76 -12.67 -1.34 0.40
CA ILE A 76 -12.64 -0.02 -0.23
C ILE A 76 -13.52 0.02 -1.48
N ALA A 77 -13.47 -1.01 -2.33
CA ALA A 77 -14.27 -1.07 -3.55
C ALA A 77 -15.78 -1.00 -3.28
N PHE A 78 -16.24 -1.60 -2.19
CA PHE A 78 -17.67 -1.61 -1.82
C PHE A 78 -18.04 -0.56 -0.75
N SER A 79 -17.08 0.22 -0.26
CA SER A 79 -17.34 1.29 0.71
C SER A 79 -17.97 2.51 0.04
N ASP A 80 -18.86 3.19 0.74
CA ASP A 80 -19.26 4.55 0.37
C ASP A 80 -18.18 5.55 0.81
N SER A 81 -17.79 6.48 -0.07
CA SER A 81 -16.77 7.50 0.24
C SER A 81 -17.31 8.90 -0.08
N PRO A 82 -18.33 9.38 0.63
CA PRO A 82 -18.89 10.71 0.39
C PRO A 82 -17.85 11.78 0.72
N LYS A 83 -17.65 12.73 -0.21
CA LYS A 83 -16.86 13.94 0.02
C LYS A 83 -17.75 15.16 -0.03
N GLU A 84 -17.56 16.04 0.94
CA GLU A 84 -18.16 17.37 0.96
C GLU A 84 -17.33 18.34 0.11
N ILE A 85 -17.98 18.95 -0.88
CA ILE A 85 -17.42 20.00 -1.71
C ILE A 85 -18.12 21.30 -1.33
N LYS A 86 -17.37 22.22 -0.74
CA LYS A 86 -17.86 23.54 -0.31
C LYS A 86 -17.54 24.58 -1.39
N LYS A 87 -18.55 25.31 -1.86
CA LYS A 87 -18.41 26.40 -2.82
C LYS A 87 -18.57 27.75 -2.12
N TYR A 88 -17.65 28.65 -2.39
CA TYR A 88 -17.63 29.99 -1.83
C TYR A 88 -17.82 31.04 -2.93
N ARG A 89 -18.55 32.11 -2.64
CA ARG A 89 -18.69 33.30 -3.49
C ARG A 89 -18.45 34.53 -2.64
N GLY A 90 -17.47 35.35 -3.00
CA GLY A 90 -17.12 36.55 -2.22
C GLY A 90 -16.63 36.26 -0.79
N GLY A 91 -16.13 35.05 -0.52
CA GLY A 91 -15.70 34.62 0.82
C GLY A 91 -16.80 33.99 1.68
N GLU A 92 -18.06 34.05 1.27
CA GLU A 92 -19.17 33.40 1.96
C GLU A 92 -19.45 32.01 1.38
N LEU A 93 -19.78 31.05 2.25
CA LEU A 93 -20.18 29.70 1.85
C LEU A 93 -21.56 29.77 1.19
N VAL A 94 -21.67 29.39 -0.07
CA VAL A 94 -22.91 29.44 -0.85
C VAL A 94 -23.56 28.07 -0.99
N GLU A 95 -22.76 27.00 -1.05
CA GLU A 95 -23.26 25.65 -1.30
C GLU A 95 -22.33 24.59 -0.72
N THR A 96 -22.90 23.52 -0.18
CA THR A 96 -22.18 22.28 0.15
C THR A 96 -22.79 21.14 -0.63
N ILE A 97 -22.00 20.50 -1.49
CA ILE A 97 -22.41 19.33 -2.27
C ILE A 97 -21.75 18.10 -1.66
N VAL A 98 -22.54 17.09 -1.33
CA VAL A 98 -22.02 15.77 -0.95
C VAL A 98 -22.07 14.88 -2.19
N LYS A 99 -20.91 14.40 -2.64
CA LYS A 99 -20.81 13.47 -3.78
C LYS A 99 -19.99 12.26 -3.37
N ASP A 100 -20.40 11.08 -3.81
CA ASP A 100 -19.56 9.89 -3.69
C ASP A 100 -18.25 10.06 -4.49
N SER A 101 -17.13 9.71 -3.85
CA SER A 101 -15.80 9.89 -4.39
C SER A 101 -15.26 8.58 -4.97
N VAL A 102 -15.76 8.23 -6.15
CA VAL A 102 -15.28 7.07 -6.94
C VAL A 102 -13.77 7.17 -7.21
N ASP A 103 -13.26 8.36 -7.51
CA ASP A 103 -11.84 8.57 -7.82
C ASP A 103 -10.92 8.29 -6.63
N ASP A 104 -11.38 8.60 -5.41
CA ASP A 104 -10.64 8.31 -4.18
C ASP A 104 -10.52 6.80 -3.95
N ARG A 105 -11.62 6.07 -4.18
CA ARG A 105 -11.62 4.60 -4.12
C ARG A 105 -10.72 4.01 -5.19
N ARG A 106 -10.79 4.52 -6.44
CA ARG A 106 -9.91 4.11 -7.53
C ARG A 106 -8.43 4.31 -7.19
N LEU A 107 -8.05 5.48 -6.65
CA LEU A 107 -6.67 5.76 -6.24
C LEU A 107 -6.18 4.77 -5.17
N LYS A 108 -7.00 4.50 -4.16
CA LYS A 108 -6.69 3.53 -3.10
C LYS A 108 -6.52 2.11 -3.65
N ILE A 109 -7.47 1.65 -4.46
CA ILE A 109 -7.42 0.32 -5.09
C ILE A 109 -6.18 0.18 -5.98
N ASN A 110 -5.86 1.19 -6.80
CA ASN A 110 -4.69 1.16 -7.65
C ASN A 110 -3.38 1.11 -6.84
N THR A 111 -3.32 1.85 -5.74
CA THR A 111 -2.18 1.81 -4.81
C THR A 111 -2.01 0.41 -4.21
N LEU A 112 -3.10 -0.21 -3.74
CA LEU A 112 -3.09 -1.56 -3.18
C LEU A 112 -2.70 -2.62 -4.22
N LYS A 113 -3.26 -2.54 -5.44
CA LYS A 113 -2.91 -3.43 -6.56
C LYS A 113 -1.41 -3.35 -6.88
N TRP A 114 -0.86 -2.13 -6.98
CA TRP A 114 0.57 -1.93 -7.22
C TRP A 114 1.43 -2.50 -6.08
N MET A 115 1.06 -2.22 -4.82
CA MET A 115 1.78 -2.74 -3.66
C MET A 115 1.78 -4.27 -3.62
N LEU A 116 0.61 -4.90 -3.77
CA LEU A 116 0.47 -6.36 -3.77
C LEU A 116 1.28 -7.02 -4.89
N GLY A 117 1.27 -6.43 -6.08
CA GLY A 117 2.09 -6.88 -7.21
C GLY A 117 3.60 -6.81 -6.96
N LYS A 118 4.06 -5.89 -6.10
CA LYS A 118 5.47 -5.80 -5.68
C LYS A 118 5.80 -6.71 -4.49
N MET A 119 4.85 -6.92 -3.58
CA MET A 119 5.04 -7.79 -2.40
C MET A 119 5.08 -9.26 -2.81
N ASN A 120 4.16 -9.70 -3.66
CA ASN A 120 4.08 -11.08 -4.13
C ASN A 120 3.76 -11.14 -5.63
N PRO A 121 4.77 -10.93 -6.50
CA PRO A 121 4.58 -10.94 -7.95
C PRO A 121 4.05 -12.27 -8.49
N ALA A 122 4.36 -13.39 -7.84
CA ALA A 122 3.88 -14.70 -8.28
C ALA A 122 2.36 -14.86 -8.10
N LYS A 123 1.79 -14.29 -7.02
CA LYS A 123 0.36 -14.38 -6.71
C LYS A 123 -0.46 -13.24 -7.33
N TYR A 124 0.05 -12.00 -7.28
CA TYR A 124 -0.70 -10.79 -7.66
C TYR A 124 -0.10 -10.03 -8.85
N GLY A 125 1.01 -10.52 -9.41
CA GLY A 125 1.61 -9.92 -10.60
C GLY A 125 0.75 -10.14 -11.84
N GLU A 126 0.84 -9.17 -12.76
CA GLU A 126 0.19 -9.27 -14.05
C GLU A 126 0.90 -10.32 -14.91
N LYS A 127 0.14 -11.30 -15.40
CA LYS A 127 0.67 -12.36 -16.27
C LYS A 127 0.49 -11.94 -17.73
N VAL A 128 1.61 -11.70 -18.40
CA VAL A 128 1.63 -11.50 -19.84
C VAL A 128 1.92 -12.84 -20.49
N ILE A 129 0.98 -13.35 -21.28
CA ILE A 129 1.18 -14.51 -22.15
C ILE A 129 1.53 -13.95 -23.51
N VAL A 130 2.75 -14.22 -23.98
CA VAL A 130 3.17 -13.91 -25.35
C VAL A 130 2.96 -15.15 -26.18
N ASP A 131 2.15 -15.04 -27.23
CA ASP A 131 1.94 -16.11 -28.20
C ASP A 131 3.03 -16.03 -29.28
N ASP A 132 3.84 -17.07 -29.39
CA ASP A 132 4.94 -17.14 -30.37
C ASP A 132 4.45 -17.46 -31.79
N THR A 133 3.14 -17.67 -32.00
CA THR A 133 2.59 -18.02 -33.32
C THR A 133 2.49 -16.83 -34.29
N THR A 134 2.61 -15.59 -33.82
CA THR A 134 2.67 -14.43 -34.70
C THR A 134 4.09 -14.17 -35.18
N THR A 135 4.42 -14.62 -36.39
CA THR A 135 5.70 -14.34 -37.08
C THR A 135 5.85 -12.87 -37.51
N SER A 136 4.85 -12.03 -37.23
CA SER A 136 4.85 -10.61 -37.57
C SER A 136 5.72 -9.82 -36.58
N PRO A 137 6.65 -8.96 -37.05
CA PRO A 137 7.44 -8.11 -36.16
C PRO A 137 6.53 -7.18 -35.37
N ILE A 138 6.84 -6.98 -34.09
CA ILE A 138 6.15 -6.01 -33.24
C ILE A 138 6.43 -4.61 -33.79
N THR A 139 5.42 -3.98 -34.41
CA THR A 139 5.54 -2.65 -35.03
C THR A 139 5.24 -1.51 -34.06
N SER A 140 4.52 -1.77 -32.97
CA SER A 140 4.36 -0.83 -31.86
C SER A 140 3.85 -1.54 -30.60
N ILE A 141 4.24 -1.03 -29.43
CA ILE A 141 3.64 -1.39 -28.13
C ILE A 141 2.93 -0.13 -27.63
N LYS A 142 1.61 -0.19 -27.50
CA LYS A 142 0.81 0.86 -26.86
C LYS A 142 0.31 0.32 -25.51
N PHE A 143 0.67 1.00 -24.43
CA PHE A 143 0.04 0.78 -23.14
C PHE A 143 -1.35 1.45 -23.20
N ILE A 144 -2.40 0.63 -23.20
CA ILE A 144 -3.78 1.14 -23.10
C ILE A 144 -3.98 1.53 -21.64
N ASP A 145 -3.99 2.84 -21.39
CA ASP A 145 -4.44 3.36 -20.10
C ASP A 145 -5.95 3.12 -20.03
N ILE A 146 -6.41 2.31 -19.06
CA ILE A 146 -7.83 1.95 -18.89
C ILE A 146 -8.69 3.19 -18.56
N ASN A 147 -8.05 4.33 -18.27
CA ASN A 147 -8.70 5.62 -18.02
C ASN A 147 -8.78 6.55 -19.24
N ALA A 148 -8.34 6.12 -20.42
CA ALA A 148 -8.66 6.84 -21.65
C ALA A 148 -10.13 6.62 -21.97
N ALA A 149 -11.01 7.34 -21.26
CA ALA A 149 -12.34 7.59 -21.77
C ALA A 149 -12.18 8.21 -23.16
N ASP A 150 -12.88 7.65 -24.14
CA ASP A 150 -13.07 8.21 -25.46
C ASP A 150 -13.53 9.68 -25.32
N ASP A 151 -12.59 10.62 -25.42
CA ASP A 151 -12.89 11.99 -25.85
C ASP A 151 -13.14 11.96 -27.37
N SER A 152 -14.12 11.14 -27.77
CA SER A 152 -14.71 11.12 -29.10
C SER A 152 -16.22 11.32 -29.01
N THR A 153 -16.62 12.34 -28.25
CA THR A 153 -17.90 13.02 -28.52
C THR A 153 -17.66 14.14 -29.51
N ALA A 154 -18.19 13.92 -30.71
CA ALA A 154 -18.46 14.91 -31.74
C ALA A 154 -19.24 16.13 -31.21
#